data_AF-A0A820GYH8-F1
#
_entry.id   AF-A0A820GYH8-F1
#
_cell.length_a   1.000
_cell.length_b   1.000
_cell.length_c   1.000
_cell.angle_alpha   90.00
_cell.angle_beta   90.00
_cell.angle_gamma   90.00
#
_symmetry.space_group_name_H-M   'P 1'
#
loop_
_entity.id
_entity.type
_entity.pdbx_description
1 polymer ?
#
loop_
_entity_poly.entity_id
_entity_poly.type
_entity_poly.pdbx_seq_one_letter_code
_entity_poly.pdbx_strand_id
1 'polypeptide(L)'
;MASSLEKADVLVRECEELNRLVTSIKNHIDESVASVANDLNEWKQLQSNLSKTIVRGKVLLDVGGREFSTTVDTLTNEKDTFFTALFSCQWELEKDERGRIFIDRSGDLFAEVLEYMRNPTEFVLVDERLRQRLTNEARFYKLNNLVEILTEPARRAEEERQKVKFENATLLNIEQQQKLNEFYGTNDQRWQLIYKGTRDGFD
;
A
#
# COMPACT_ATOMS: atom_id res chain seq x y z
N MET A 1 62.90 19.16 38.45
CA MET A 1 62.21 20.28 37.77
C MET A 1 62.21 20.14 36.24
N ALA A 2 63.31 19.76 35.59
CA ALA A 2 63.37 19.59 34.13
C ALA A 2 62.35 18.56 33.55
N SER A 3 62.15 17.42 34.21
CA SER A 3 61.24 16.34 33.75
C SER A 3 59.74 16.71 33.76
N SER A 4 59.32 17.68 34.57
CA SER A 4 57.92 18.11 34.64
C SER A 4 57.57 19.13 33.55
N LEU A 5 58.53 19.97 33.13
CA LEU A 5 58.36 20.89 32.02
C LEU A 5 58.24 20.15 30.68
N GLU A 6 59.06 19.11 30.49
CA GLU A 6 59.07 18.31 29.26
C GLU A 6 57.75 17.55 29.05
N LYS A 7 57.14 17.03 30.13
CA LYS A 7 55.81 16.43 30.09
C LYS A 7 54.70 17.42 29.75
N ALA A 8 54.82 18.67 30.22
CA ALA A 8 53.86 19.71 29.90
C ALA A 8 53.93 20.11 28.41
N ASP A 9 55.12 20.18 27.84
CA ASP A 9 55.33 20.51 26.42
C ASP A 9 54.78 19.42 25.47
N VAL A 10 54.91 18.15 25.86
CA VAL A 10 54.30 17.01 25.15
C VAL A 10 52.78 17.08 25.19
N LEU A 11 52.19 17.36 26.37
CA LEU A 11 50.73 17.51 26.51
C LEU A 11 50.17 18.69 25.71
N VAL A 12 50.91 19.81 25.63
CA VAL A 12 50.51 20.96 24.81
C VAL A 12 50.49 20.58 23.33
N ARG A 13 51.49 19.85 22.84
CA ARG A 13 51.53 19.36 21.45
C ARG A 13 50.38 18.40 21.14
N GLU A 14 50.09 17.45 22.03
CA GLU A 14 48.94 16.54 21.87
C GLU A 14 47.61 17.31 21.85
N CYS A 15 47.45 18.34 22.71
CA CYS A 15 46.27 19.20 22.69
C CYS A 15 46.15 20.01 21.39
N GLU A 16 47.25 20.49 20.81
CA GLU A 16 47.25 21.18 19.52
C GLU A 16 46.87 20.24 18.38
N GLU A 17 47.37 18.99 18.38
CA GLU A 17 46.99 17.97 17.41
C GLU A 17 45.52 17.56 17.54
N LEU A 18 45.03 17.37 18.77
CA LEU A 18 43.62 17.11 19.04
C LEU A 18 42.75 18.27 18.55
N ASN A 19 43.16 19.51 18.79
CA ASN A 19 42.40 20.68 18.34
C ASN A 19 42.38 20.79 16.81
N ARG A 20 43.48 20.43 16.13
CA ARG A 20 43.52 20.34 14.66
C ARG A 20 42.58 19.26 14.14
N LEU A 21 42.58 18.08 14.76
CA LEU A 21 41.68 16.98 14.40
C LEU A 21 40.22 17.36 14.60
N VAL A 22 39.88 17.96 15.75
CA VAL A 22 38.52 18.43 16.04
C VAL A 22 38.07 19.48 15.02
N THR A 23 38.95 20.41 14.66
CA THR A 23 38.63 21.43 13.64
C THR A 23 38.40 20.79 12.26
N SER A 24 39.23 19.82 11.89
CA SER A 24 39.08 19.08 10.63
C SER A 24 37.76 18.31 10.57
N ILE A 25 37.42 17.58 11.65
CA ILE A 25 36.16 16.83 11.76
C ILE A 25 34.96 17.79 11.68
N LYS A 26 35.03 18.92 12.38
CA LYS A 26 33.97 19.93 12.36
C LYS A 26 33.71 20.44 10.95
N ASN A 27 34.77 20.79 10.22
CA ASN A 27 34.64 21.26 8.83
C ASN A 27 34.01 20.19 7.94
N HIS A 28 34.40 18.92 8.11
CA HIS A 28 33.85 17.84 7.30
C HIS A 28 32.37 17.56 7.60
N ILE A 29 31.95 17.73 8.87
CA ILE A 29 30.54 17.68 9.26
C ILE A 29 29.78 18.86 8.65
N ASP A 30 30.32 20.08 8.75
CA ASP A 30 29.68 21.27 8.19
C ASP A 30 29.50 21.17 6.67
N GLU A 31 30.50 20.62 5.96
CA GLU A 31 30.44 20.32 4.52
C GLU A 31 29.38 19.25 4.20
N SER A 32 29.35 18.15 4.97
CA SER A 32 28.38 17.07 4.78
C SER A 32 26.94 17.56 5.04
N VAL A 33 26.75 18.37 6.08
CA VAL A 33 25.45 18.98 6.40
C VAL A 33 25.01 19.93 5.29
N ALA A 34 25.93 20.74 4.74
CA ALA A 34 25.64 21.62 3.62
C ALA A 34 25.26 20.84 2.35
N SER A 35 25.97 19.75 2.04
CA SER A 35 25.64 18.87 0.91
C SER A 35 24.23 18.28 1.06
N VAL A 36 23.91 17.69 2.20
CA VAL A 36 22.59 17.10 2.45
C VAL A 36 21.48 18.15 2.40
N ALA A 37 21.75 19.37 2.90
CA ALA A 37 20.80 20.47 2.81
C ALA A 37 20.54 20.90 1.34
N ASN A 38 21.58 20.89 0.50
CA ASN A 38 21.44 21.16 -0.92
C ASN A 38 20.62 20.07 -1.62
N ASP A 39 20.95 18.79 -1.40
CA ASP A 39 20.21 17.65 -1.96
C ASP A 39 18.73 17.70 -1.56
N LEU A 40 18.44 18.03 -0.31
CA LEU A 40 17.06 18.18 0.18
C LEU A 40 16.32 19.33 -0.53
N ASN A 41 17.02 20.44 -0.81
CA ASN A 41 16.44 21.56 -1.53
C ASN A 41 16.19 21.21 -3.00
N GLU A 42 17.12 20.53 -3.66
CA GLU A 42 16.94 19.99 -5.02
C GLU A 42 15.75 19.05 -5.08
N TRP A 43 15.63 18.11 -4.14
CA TRP A 43 14.50 17.20 -4.05
C TRP A 43 13.15 17.92 -3.87
N LYS A 44 13.10 18.95 -3.00
CA LYS A 44 11.91 19.78 -2.82
C LYS A 44 11.53 20.53 -4.10
N GLN A 45 12.51 21.06 -4.82
CA GLN A 45 12.27 21.73 -6.11
C GLN A 45 11.79 20.76 -7.17
N LEU A 46 12.38 19.55 -7.25
CA LEU A 46 11.91 18.49 -8.14
C LEU A 46 10.47 18.10 -7.82
N GLN A 47 10.10 17.93 -6.55
CA GLN A 47 8.70 17.70 -6.16
C GLN A 47 7.78 18.87 -6.55
N SER A 48 8.22 20.12 -6.37
CA SER A 48 7.45 21.29 -6.79
C SER A 48 7.25 21.34 -8.31
N ASN A 49 8.26 21.02 -9.09
CA ASN A 49 8.16 21.00 -10.56
C ASN A 49 7.34 19.81 -11.05
N LEU A 50 7.48 18.64 -10.42
CA LEU A 50 6.68 17.46 -10.73
C LEU A 50 5.19 17.72 -10.42
N SER A 51 4.90 18.34 -9.27
CA SER A 51 3.52 18.74 -8.90
C SER A 51 2.92 19.82 -9.81
N LYS A 52 3.73 20.76 -10.32
CA LYS A 52 3.31 21.71 -11.37
C LYS A 52 3.06 21.02 -12.72
N THR A 53 3.70 19.88 -12.96
CA THR A 53 3.55 19.09 -14.17
C THR A 53 2.44 18.02 -14.05
N ILE A 54 1.79 17.91 -12.89
CA ILE A 54 0.56 17.09 -12.77
C ILE A 54 -0.43 17.64 -13.78
N VAL A 55 -0.76 16.78 -14.74
CA VAL A 55 -1.74 17.03 -15.79
C VAL A 55 -3.08 17.28 -15.12
N ARG A 56 -3.43 18.55 -14.92
CA ARG A 56 -4.76 18.93 -14.48
C ARG A 56 -5.61 19.17 -15.71
N GLY A 57 -6.77 18.53 -15.76
CA GLY A 57 -7.75 18.80 -16.81
C GLY A 57 -8.43 17.56 -17.37
N LYS A 58 -9.12 17.79 -18.49
CA LYS A 58 -9.89 16.79 -19.23
C LYS A 58 -8.96 15.88 -19.99
N VAL A 59 -9.18 14.57 -19.88
CA VAL A 59 -8.50 13.53 -20.65
C VAL A 59 -9.51 12.77 -21.49
N LEU A 60 -9.05 12.38 -22.68
CA LEU A 60 -9.80 11.53 -23.59
C LEU A 60 -9.13 10.15 -23.64
N LEU A 61 -9.92 9.10 -23.52
CA LEU A 61 -9.46 7.71 -23.54
C LEU A 61 -10.18 6.96 -24.66
N ASP A 62 -9.50 6.03 -25.29
CA ASP A 62 -10.09 5.00 -26.14
C ASP A 62 -9.84 3.65 -25.47
N VAL A 63 -10.89 3.01 -24.97
CA VAL A 63 -10.78 1.72 -24.26
C VAL A 63 -11.42 0.64 -25.11
N GLY A 64 -10.59 -0.13 -25.81
CA GLY A 64 -11.02 -1.20 -26.71
C GLY A 64 -11.96 -0.75 -27.82
N GLY A 65 -11.82 0.48 -28.32
CA GLY A 65 -12.66 1.08 -29.35
C GLY A 65 -13.82 1.93 -28.83
N ARG A 66 -14.02 2.03 -27.51
CA ARG A 66 -14.99 2.96 -26.91
C ARG A 66 -14.31 4.23 -26.43
N GLU A 67 -14.85 5.37 -26.86
CA GLU A 67 -14.38 6.68 -26.45
C GLU A 67 -14.94 7.09 -25.08
N PHE A 68 -14.06 7.53 -24.17
CA PHE A 68 -14.41 8.08 -22.86
C PHE A 68 -13.80 9.47 -22.69
N SER A 69 -14.51 10.29 -21.92
CA SER A 69 -14.01 11.59 -21.50
C SER A 69 -14.19 11.73 -19.99
N THR A 70 -13.11 12.09 -19.31
CA THR A 70 -13.09 12.29 -17.86
C THR A 70 -12.01 13.29 -17.47
N THR A 71 -11.76 13.50 -16.18
CA THR A 71 -10.64 14.31 -15.68
C THR A 71 -9.53 13.42 -15.14
N VAL A 72 -8.30 13.93 -15.16
CA VAL A 72 -7.17 13.24 -14.51
C VAL A 72 -7.46 13.03 -13.03
N ASP A 73 -8.05 14.03 -12.35
CA ASP A 73 -8.40 13.94 -10.93
C ASP A 73 -9.31 12.73 -10.62
N THR A 74 -10.30 12.44 -11.47
CA THR A 74 -11.15 11.24 -11.32
C THR A 74 -10.32 9.96 -11.48
N LEU A 75 -9.40 9.92 -12.44
CA LEU A 75 -8.57 8.74 -12.69
C LEU A 75 -7.48 8.54 -11.64
N THR A 76 -7.04 9.59 -10.97
CA THR A 76 -6.00 9.56 -9.93
C THR A 76 -6.55 9.71 -8.51
N ASN A 77 -7.85 9.47 -8.32
CA ASN A 77 -8.50 9.55 -7.01
C ASN A 77 -7.91 8.53 -6.04
N GLU A 78 -7.68 7.30 -6.51
CA GLU A 78 -6.97 6.25 -5.78
C GLU A 78 -5.48 6.24 -6.18
N LYS A 79 -4.60 6.16 -5.18
CA LYS A 79 -3.14 6.09 -5.35
C LYS A 79 -2.68 4.68 -5.70
N ASP A 80 -1.49 4.57 -6.28
CA ASP A 80 -0.84 3.30 -6.61
C ASP A 80 -1.64 2.42 -7.60
N THR A 81 -2.40 3.09 -8.47
CA THR A 81 -3.22 2.48 -9.53
C THR A 81 -2.54 2.56 -10.89
N PHE A 82 -3.03 1.78 -11.86
CA PHE A 82 -2.63 1.87 -13.27
C PHE A 82 -2.67 3.31 -13.78
N PHE A 83 -3.74 4.05 -13.46
CA PHE A 83 -3.91 5.44 -13.91
C PHE A 83 -2.93 6.40 -13.26
N THR A 84 -2.64 6.24 -11.96
CA THR A 84 -1.62 7.08 -11.33
C THR A 84 -0.23 6.85 -11.94
N ALA A 85 0.10 5.61 -12.31
CA ALA A 85 1.32 5.32 -13.06
C ALA A 85 1.29 5.91 -14.48
N LEU A 86 0.14 5.80 -15.15
CA LEU A 86 -0.10 6.33 -16.50
C LEU A 86 0.12 7.86 -16.57
N PHE A 87 -0.29 8.59 -15.52
CA PHE A 87 -0.15 10.05 -15.45
C PHE A 87 1.10 10.52 -14.67
N SER A 88 1.84 9.63 -14.00
CA SER A 88 3.11 9.97 -13.35
C SER A 88 4.29 10.00 -14.32
N CYS A 89 4.28 9.16 -15.35
CA CYS A 89 5.29 9.17 -16.40
C CYS A 89 4.89 10.22 -17.44
N GLN A 90 5.62 11.34 -17.49
CA GLN A 90 5.41 12.40 -18.49
C GLN A 90 5.24 11.78 -19.89
N TRP A 91 4.07 12.01 -20.48
CA TRP A 91 3.53 11.50 -21.76
C TRP A 91 4.53 11.01 -22.84
N GLU A 92 5.00 9.76 -22.71
CA GLU A 92 5.53 8.98 -23.85
C GLU A 92 4.49 8.00 -24.42
N LEU A 93 3.25 8.04 -23.91
CA LEU A 93 2.16 7.23 -24.46
C LEU A 93 1.80 7.72 -25.85
N GLU A 94 1.79 6.81 -26.82
CA GLU A 94 1.27 7.06 -28.17
C GLU A 94 -0.20 7.52 -28.05
N LYS A 95 -0.42 8.78 -28.40
CA LYS A 95 -1.76 9.35 -28.54
C LYS A 95 -2.15 9.31 -30.00
N ASP A 96 -3.44 9.12 -30.25
CA ASP A 96 -3.94 9.24 -31.61
C ASP A 96 -4.04 10.70 -32.09
N GLU A 97 -4.46 10.89 -33.33
CA GLU A 97 -4.64 12.20 -33.98
C GLU A 97 -5.59 13.13 -33.22
N ARG A 98 -6.46 12.58 -32.35
CA ARG A 98 -7.43 13.33 -31.54
C ARG A 98 -6.96 13.49 -30.09
N GLY A 99 -5.73 13.07 -29.76
CA GLY A 99 -5.12 13.19 -28.45
C GLY A 99 -5.63 12.19 -27.41
N ARG A 100 -6.28 11.10 -27.82
CA ARG A 100 -6.78 10.05 -26.92
C ARG A 100 -5.68 9.08 -26.54
N ILE A 101 -5.76 8.58 -25.31
CA ILE A 101 -4.92 7.49 -24.84
C ILE A 101 -5.63 6.17 -25.10
N PHE A 102 -5.00 5.28 -25.86
CA PHE A 102 -5.54 3.95 -26.13
C PHE A 102 -5.24 2.98 -24.99
N ILE A 103 -6.24 2.19 -24.61
CA ILE A 103 -6.16 1.14 -23.61
C ILE A 103 -6.80 -0.11 -24.22
N ASP A 104 -6.02 -1.17 -24.40
CA ASP A 104 -6.47 -2.43 -24.97
C ASP A 104 -7.25 -3.28 -23.95
N ARG A 105 -8.42 -2.79 -23.53
CA ARG A 105 -9.31 -3.41 -22.53
C ARG A 105 -10.78 -3.26 -22.92
N SER A 106 -11.67 -3.92 -22.18
CA SER A 106 -13.11 -3.86 -22.47
C SER A 106 -13.72 -2.51 -22.08
N GLY A 107 -14.11 -1.72 -23.08
CA GLY A 107 -14.80 -0.45 -22.86
C GLY A 107 -16.14 -0.58 -22.11
N ASP A 108 -16.89 -1.67 -22.31
CA ASP A 108 -18.15 -1.88 -21.60
C ASP A 108 -17.94 -1.99 -20.09
N LEU A 109 -16.93 -2.76 -19.66
CA LEU A 109 -16.61 -2.91 -18.25
C LEU A 109 -15.92 -1.65 -17.71
N PHE A 110 -15.15 -0.94 -18.54
CA PHE A 110 -14.53 0.31 -18.13
C PHE A 110 -15.54 1.40 -17.79
N ALA A 111 -16.75 1.38 -18.37
CA ALA A 111 -17.81 2.31 -17.98
C ALA A 111 -18.19 2.14 -16.49
N GLU A 112 -18.30 0.90 -16.01
CA GLU A 112 -18.55 0.60 -14.60
C GLU A 112 -17.37 0.97 -13.71
N VAL A 113 -16.13 0.71 -14.18
CA VAL A 113 -14.92 1.16 -13.49
C VAL A 113 -14.91 2.68 -13.33
N LEU A 114 -15.25 3.41 -14.38
CA LEU A 114 -15.26 4.87 -14.37
C LEU A 114 -16.34 5.42 -13.44
N GLU A 115 -17.51 4.78 -13.38
CA GLU A 115 -18.57 5.16 -12.46
C GLU A 115 -18.13 4.96 -11.00
N TYR A 116 -17.46 3.85 -10.69
CA TYR A 116 -16.82 3.64 -9.40
C TYR A 116 -15.81 4.76 -9.06
N MET A 117 -14.94 5.14 -10.00
CA MET A 117 -13.92 6.16 -9.76
C MET A 117 -14.50 7.56 -9.52
N ARG A 118 -15.70 7.83 -10.06
CA ARG A 118 -16.45 9.07 -9.81
C ARG A 118 -17.11 9.07 -8.44
N ASN A 119 -17.79 7.98 -8.09
CA ASN A 119 -18.64 7.87 -6.91
C ASN A 119 -18.36 6.57 -6.12
N PRO A 120 -17.18 6.44 -5.48
CA PRO A 120 -16.75 5.18 -4.86
C PRO A 120 -17.65 4.75 -3.68
N THR A 121 -18.29 5.69 -3.00
CA THR A 121 -19.18 5.43 -1.85
C THR A 121 -20.56 4.92 -2.23
N GLU A 122 -21.04 5.26 -3.43
CA GLU A 122 -22.38 4.90 -3.91
C GLU A 122 -22.37 3.75 -4.91
N PHE A 123 -21.18 3.19 -5.18
CA PHE A 123 -21.01 2.14 -6.17
C PHE A 123 -21.63 0.81 -5.69
N VAL A 124 -22.66 0.34 -6.40
CA VAL A 124 -23.37 -0.91 -6.10
C VAL A 124 -23.57 -1.71 -7.37
N LEU A 125 -23.25 -3.01 -7.32
CA LEU A 125 -23.49 -3.96 -8.42
C LEU A 125 -24.42 -5.08 -8.00
N VAL A 126 -25.50 -5.24 -8.78
CA VAL A 126 -26.52 -6.27 -8.57
C VAL A 126 -26.20 -7.56 -9.33
N ASP A 127 -25.63 -7.48 -10.53
CA ASP A 127 -25.34 -8.65 -11.37
C ASP A 127 -24.02 -9.35 -10.98
N GLU A 128 -24.12 -10.61 -10.56
CA GLU A 128 -22.99 -11.46 -10.19
C GLU A 128 -22.05 -11.75 -11.37
N ARG A 129 -22.60 -11.94 -12.57
CA ARG A 129 -21.78 -12.21 -13.76
C ARG A 129 -20.97 -10.99 -14.14
N LEU A 130 -21.57 -9.80 -14.03
CA LEU A 130 -20.88 -8.54 -14.23
C LEU A 130 -19.80 -8.34 -13.17
N ARG A 131 -20.12 -8.62 -11.89
CA ARG A 131 -19.16 -8.53 -10.78
C ARG A 131 -17.89 -9.34 -11.04
N GLN A 132 -18.02 -10.61 -11.43
CA GLN A 132 -16.85 -11.46 -11.73
C GLN A 132 -15.98 -10.90 -12.85
N ARG A 133 -16.60 -10.41 -13.93
CA ARG A 133 -15.88 -9.78 -15.05
C ARG A 133 -15.20 -8.48 -14.62
N LEU A 134 -15.90 -7.65 -13.85
CA LEU A 134 -15.38 -6.40 -13.34
C LEU A 134 -14.22 -6.60 -12.36
N THR A 135 -14.24 -7.65 -11.55
CA THR A 135 -13.12 -8.00 -10.66
C THR A 135 -11.82 -8.21 -11.45
N ASN A 136 -11.89 -8.78 -12.65
CA ASN A 136 -10.71 -8.94 -13.51
C ASN A 136 -10.21 -7.60 -14.05
N GLU A 137 -11.11 -6.68 -14.41
CA GLU A 137 -10.72 -5.32 -14.82
C GLU A 137 -10.17 -4.51 -13.65
N ALA A 138 -10.79 -4.57 -12.46
CA ALA A 138 -10.31 -3.89 -11.26
C ALA A 138 -8.89 -4.34 -10.89
N ARG A 139 -8.58 -5.64 -11.03
CA ARG A 139 -7.22 -6.18 -10.86
C ARG A 139 -6.25 -5.71 -11.93
N PHE A 140 -6.70 -5.55 -13.17
CA PHE A 140 -5.88 -5.00 -14.25
C PHE A 140 -5.51 -3.54 -13.96
N TYR A 141 -6.49 -2.71 -13.60
CA TYR A 141 -6.30 -1.29 -13.28
C TYR A 141 -5.68 -1.04 -11.90
N LYS A 142 -5.42 -2.09 -11.12
CA LYS A 142 -4.86 -2.03 -9.76
C LYS A 142 -5.73 -1.20 -8.79
N LEU A 143 -7.05 -1.29 -8.93
CA LEU A 143 -8.03 -0.65 -8.04
C LEU A 143 -8.31 -1.59 -6.86
N ASN A 144 -7.46 -1.51 -5.83
CA ASN A 144 -7.50 -2.47 -4.71
C ASN A 144 -8.79 -2.34 -3.92
N ASN A 145 -9.24 -1.10 -3.69
CA ASN A 145 -10.49 -0.82 -2.99
C ASN A 145 -11.70 -1.41 -3.73
N LEU A 146 -11.73 -1.28 -5.06
CA LEU A 146 -12.78 -1.88 -5.88
C LEU A 146 -12.73 -3.41 -5.81
N VAL A 147 -11.55 -4.02 -5.86
CA VAL A 147 -11.41 -5.48 -5.71
C VAL A 147 -11.96 -5.96 -4.36
N GLU A 148 -11.70 -5.24 -3.29
CA GLU A 148 -12.23 -5.54 -1.96
C GLU A 148 -13.77 -5.49 -1.97
N ILE A 149 -14.36 -4.37 -2.43
CA ILE A 149 -15.82 -4.20 -2.52
C ILE A 149 -16.47 -5.33 -3.34
N LEU A 150 -15.86 -5.74 -4.46
CA LEU A 150 -16.40 -6.79 -5.33
C LEU A 150 -16.25 -8.20 -4.75
N THR A 151 -15.31 -8.42 -3.83
CA THR A 151 -15.07 -9.75 -3.23
C THR A 151 -15.73 -9.94 -1.87
N GLU A 152 -16.08 -8.85 -1.19
CA GLU A 152 -16.73 -8.84 0.12
C GLU A 152 -17.98 -9.74 0.22
N PRO A 153 -18.96 -9.70 -0.71
CA PRO A 153 -20.15 -10.55 -0.62
C PRO A 153 -19.83 -12.05 -0.66
N ALA A 154 -18.87 -12.45 -1.50
CA ALA A 154 -18.44 -13.83 -1.63
C ALA A 154 -17.66 -14.29 -0.38
N ARG A 155 -16.79 -13.43 0.17
CA ARG A 155 -16.05 -13.70 1.41
C ARG A 155 -17.00 -13.91 2.59
N ARG A 156 -17.97 -13.01 2.77
CA ARG A 156 -18.99 -13.12 3.84
C ARG A 156 -19.81 -14.40 3.72
N ALA A 157 -20.26 -14.73 2.51
CA ALA A 157 -21.02 -15.95 2.28
C ALA A 157 -20.21 -17.22 2.60
N GLU A 158 -18.92 -17.24 2.27
CA GLU A 158 -18.03 -18.36 2.62
C GLU A 158 -17.78 -18.44 4.13
N GLU A 159 -17.57 -17.31 4.80
CA GLU A 159 -17.43 -17.27 6.26
C GLU A 159 -18.68 -17.77 6.99
N GLU A 160 -19.87 -17.38 6.53
CA GLU A 160 -21.13 -17.89 7.05
C GLU A 160 -21.29 -19.39 6.79
N ARG A 161 -20.97 -19.87 5.59
CA ARG A 161 -20.98 -21.31 5.26
C ARG A 161 -20.04 -22.09 6.17
N GLN A 162 -18.85 -21.57 6.44
CA GLN A 162 -17.89 -22.19 7.34
C GLN A 162 -18.41 -22.19 8.78
N LYS A 163 -18.96 -21.08 9.29
CA LYS A 163 -19.60 -21.04 10.62
C LYS A 163 -20.67 -22.11 10.77
N VAL A 164 -21.60 -22.21 9.81
CA VAL A 164 -22.69 -23.21 9.82
C VAL A 164 -22.15 -24.64 9.73
N LYS A 165 -21.10 -24.87 8.93
CA LYS A 165 -20.46 -26.19 8.80
C LYS A 165 -19.88 -26.69 10.12
N PHE A 166 -19.40 -25.79 10.98
CA PHE A 166 -18.80 -26.15 12.27
C PHE A 166 -19.74 -26.02 13.46
N GLU A 167 -20.82 -25.23 13.36
CA GLU A 167 -21.87 -25.16 14.38
C GLU A 167 -22.56 -26.51 14.59
N ASN A 168 -22.77 -27.27 13.50
CA ASN A 168 -23.32 -28.62 13.56
C ASN A 168 -22.25 -29.72 13.73
N ALA A 169 -20.97 -29.36 13.73
CA ALA A 169 -19.89 -30.30 14.01
C ALA A 169 -19.61 -30.30 15.51
N THR A 170 -20.47 -30.97 16.27
CA THR A 170 -20.25 -31.21 17.71
C THR A 170 -19.00 -32.10 17.87
N LEU A 171 -17.82 -31.48 18.01
CA LEU A 171 -16.54 -32.18 18.23
C LEU A 171 -16.53 -32.98 19.54
N LEU A 172 -17.32 -32.53 20.52
CA LEU A 172 -17.50 -33.15 21.83
C LEU A 172 -18.98 -33.15 22.15
N ASN A 173 -19.56 -34.33 22.40
CA ASN A 173 -20.94 -34.41 22.86
C ASN A 173 -21.07 -33.88 24.31
N ILE A 174 -22.31 -33.64 24.75
CA ILE A 174 -22.60 -33.06 26.07
C ILE A 174 -21.98 -33.87 27.22
N GLU A 175 -21.96 -35.21 27.10
CA GLU A 175 -21.38 -36.09 28.11
C GLU A 175 -19.84 -35.95 28.18
N GLN A 176 -19.17 -35.81 27.04
CA GLN A 176 -17.73 -35.58 26.96
C GLN A 176 -17.37 -34.21 27.51
N GLN A 177 -18.18 -33.19 27.23
CA GLN A 177 -18.01 -31.86 27.81
C GLN A 177 -18.15 -31.89 29.34
N GLN A 178 -19.11 -32.64 29.88
CA GLN A 178 -19.28 -32.81 31.33
C GLN A 178 -18.06 -33.48 31.98
N LYS A 179 -17.52 -34.55 31.38
CA LYS A 179 -16.30 -35.21 31.88
C LYS A 179 -15.08 -34.30 31.85
N LEU A 180 -14.95 -33.48 30.80
CA LEU A 180 -13.92 -32.45 30.72
C LEU A 180 -14.08 -31.42 31.85
N ASN A 181 -15.31 -30.96 32.11
CA ASN A 181 -15.57 -29.98 33.16
C ASN A 181 -15.29 -30.55 34.56
N GLU A 182 -15.56 -31.83 34.80
CA GLU A 182 -15.18 -32.53 36.02
C GLU A 182 -13.65 -32.63 36.17
N PHE A 183 -12.93 -32.88 35.08
CA PHE A 183 -11.47 -33.02 35.10
C PHE A 183 -10.73 -31.70 35.36
N TYR A 184 -11.21 -30.58 34.78
CA TYR A 184 -10.55 -29.27 34.87
C TYR A 184 -11.13 -28.36 35.97
N GLY A 185 -12.24 -28.75 36.60
CA GLY A 185 -12.94 -27.97 37.62
C GLY A 185 -13.80 -26.83 37.04
N THR A 186 -14.78 -26.38 37.81
CA THR A 186 -15.80 -25.36 37.45
C THR A 186 -15.28 -23.92 37.45
N ASN A 187 -14.06 -23.67 37.00
CA ASN A 187 -13.56 -22.30 36.83
C ASN A 187 -13.87 -21.76 35.43
N ASP A 188 -14.18 -20.45 35.38
CA ASP A 188 -14.68 -19.67 34.24
C ASP A 188 -14.08 -20.14 32.91
N GLN A 189 -14.84 -20.97 32.20
CA GLN A 189 -14.41 -21.71 31.02
C GLN A 189 -14.38 -20.84 29.77
N ARG A 190 -13.52 -19.82 29.79
CA ARG A 190 -13.22 -19.02 28.60
C ARG A 190 -12.20 -19.77 27.75
N TRP A 191 -12.70 -20.70 26.95
CA TRP A 191 -11.88 -21.39 25.97
C TRP A 191 -11.58 -20.45 24.80
N GLN A 192 -10.33 -20.02 24.68
CA GLN A 192 -9.82 -19.46 23.42
C GLN A 192 -9.36 -20.61 22.53
N LEU A 193 -9.73 -20.58 21.25
CA LEU A 193 -9.26 -21.55 20.28
C LEU A 193 -7.76 -21.33 20.05
N ILE A 194 -6.93 -22.20 20.63
CA ILE A 194 -5.46 -22.10 20.52
C ILE A 194 -4.96 -22.77 19.24
N TYR A 195 -5.62 -23.83 18.76
CA TYR A 195 -5.15 -24.58 17.60
C TYR A 195 -6.29 -25.38 16.92
N LYS A 196 -6.15 -25.63 15.61
CA LYS A 196 -7.12 -26.35 14.77
C LYS A 196 -6.44 -27.53 14.10
N GLY A 197 -6.73 -28.75 14.54
CA GLY A 197 -6.25 -29.96 13.88
C GLY A 197 -6.99 -30.25 12.58
N THR A 198 -6.25 -30.58 11.53
CA THR A 198 -6.77 -31.09 10.24
C THR A 198 -6.88 -32.61 10.28
N ARG A 199 -7.72 -33.20 9.40
CA ARG A 199 -7.93 -34.66 9.32
C ARG A 199 -6.62 -35.45 9.13
N ASP A 200 -5.61 -34.79 8.56
CA ASP A 200 -4.33 -35.39 8.21
C ASP A 200 -3.22 -35.13 9.25
N GLY A 201 -3.55 -34.54 10.41
CA GLY A 201 -2.61 -34.31 11.51
C GLY A 201 -1.96 -32.92 11.53
N PHE A 202 -0.90 -32.79 12.33
CA PHE A 202 -0.17 -31.54 12.61
C PHE A 202 0.65 -31.12 11.38
N ASP A 203 0.33 -29.95 10.82
CA ASP A 203 1.28 -29.10 10.10
C ASP A 203 1.74 -27.96 11.04
#